data_AF-A0A377LV44-F1
#
_entry.id   AF-A0A377LV44-F1
#
_cell.length_a   1.000
_cell.length_b   1.000
_cell.length_c   1.000
_cell.angle_alpha   90.00
_cell.angle_beta   90.00
_cell.angle_gamma   90.00
#
_symmetry.space_group_name_H-M   'P 1'
#
loop_
_entity.id
_entity.type
_entity.pdbx_description
1 polymer ?
#
loop_
_entity_poly.entity_id
_entity_poly.type
_entity_poly.pdbx_seq_one_letter_code
_entity_poly.pdbx_strand_id
1 'polypeptide(L)'
;MWELSGYNRVAPQWAIHYSLTYTSWSQFQELKATNSKGDTLFYKDESFRDAYRIALGTTYYMDDNWTFRTGIAFDDSPVPADKRSISIPDQDRFWLSAGATYAFNKDASVDAGVSYMHGQKVSFKEGPYEFSSEGKAWLYGLNFNYAF
;
A
#
# COMPACT_ATOMS: atom_id res chain seq x y z
N MET A 1 5.46 0.26 13.53
CA MET A 1 4.28 -0.02 12.69
C MET A 1 3.38 -0.96 13.48
N TRP A 2 2.08 -0.70 13.47
CA TRP A 2 1.07 -1.54 14.12
C TRP A 2 0.02 -1.95 13.10
N GLU A 3 -0.52 -3.16 13.21
CA GLU A 3 -1.61 -3.61 12.33
C GLU A 3 -2.62 -4.41 13.15
N LEU A 4 -3.91 -4.11 12.93
CA LEU A 4 -5.02 -4.90 13.41
C LEU A 4 -5.78 -5.46 12.22
N SER A 5 -5.98 -6.79 12.21
CA SER A 5 -6.62 -7.49 11.10
C SER A 5 -7.67 -8.47 11.60
N GLY A 6 -8.71 -8.64 10.81
CA GLY A 6 -9.81 -9.57 11.08
C GLY A 6 -10.10 -10.44 9.85
N TYR A 7 -10.45 -11.69 10.11
CA TYR A 7 -10.91 -12.64 9.11
C TYR A 7 -12.18 -13.31 9.63
N ASN A 8 -13.23 -13.29 8.82
CA ASN A 8 -14.52 -13.89 9.16
C ASN A 8 -15.02 -14.72 7.98
N ARG A 9 -15.11 -16.04 8.15
CA ARG A 9 -15.79 -16.93 7.20
C ARG A 9 -17.29 -16.89 7.48
N VAL A 10 -18.00 -16.04 6.74
CA VAL A 10 -19.42 -15.74 6.95
C VAL A 10 -20.36 -16.76 6.29
N ALA A 11 -19.86 -17.54 5.33
CA ALA A 11 -20.57 -18.65 4.72
C ALA A 11 -19.58 -19.75 4.28
N PRO A 12 -20.04 -20.97 3.92
CA PRO A 12 -19.15 -22.03 3.44
C PRO A 12 -18.23 -21.57 2.31
N GLN A 13 -18.75 -20.78 1.38
CA GLN A 13 -17.99 -20.28 0.23
C GLN A 13 -17.52 -18.82 0.38
N TRP A 14 -17.85 -18.11 1.46
CA TRP A 14 -17.57 -16.67 1.56
C TRP A 14 -16.81 -16.32 2.85
N ALA A 15 -15.74 -15.56 2.69
CA ALA A 15 -15.03 -14.94 3.80
C ALA A 15 -14.79 -13.46 3.53
N ILE A 16 -14.88 -12.65 4.57
CA ILE A 16 -14.56 -11.23 4.57
C ILE A 16 -13.32 -11.03 5.43
N HIS A 17 -12.39 -10.20 4.96
CA HIS A 17 -11.18 -9.84 5.67
C HIS A 17 -10.97 -8.33 5.61
N TYR A 18 -10.46 -7.77 6.69
CA TYR A 18 -10.25 -6.33 6.82
C TYR A 18 -9.04 -6.06 7.70
N SER A 19 -8.37 -4.93 7.46
CA SER A 19 -7.28 -4.49 8.32
C SER A 19 -7.18 -2.97 8.43
N LEU A 20 -6.59 -2.53 9.54
CA LEU A 20 -6.14 -1.17 9.80
C LEU A 20 -4.66 -1.24 10.16
N THR A 21 -3.81 -0.69 9.31
CA THR A 21 -2.38 -0.53 9.57
C THR A 21 -2.12 0.92 9.96
N TYR A 22 -1.33 1.14 11.00
CA TYR A 22 -0.86 2.45 11.44
C TYR A 22 0.67 2.50 11.38
N THR A 23 1.19 3.50 10.69
CA THR A 23 2.63 3.71 10.53
C THR A 23 3.04 5.01 11.19
N SER A 24 3.93 4.89 12.17
CA SER A 24 4.49 6.02 12.92
C SER A 24 5.53 6.79 12.13
N TRP A 25 5.12 7.38 11.01
CA TRP A 25 5.99 8.19 10.14
C TRP A 25 6.48 9.48 10.79
N SER A 26 5.88 9.92 11.90
CA SER A 26 6.39 11.01 12.74
C SER A 26 7.78 10.75 13.33
N GLN A 27 8.34 9.54 13.20
CA GLN A 27 9.74 9.30 13.51
C GLN A 27 10.69 9.81 12.42
N PHE A 28 10.19 10.04 11.20
CA PHE A 28 10.94 10.54 10.06
C PHE A 28 10.79 12.05 9.93
N GLN A 29 11.70 12.77 10.61
CA GLN A 29 11.65 14.23 10.70
C GLN A 29 12.55 14.93 9.67
N GLU A 30 13.74 14.40 9.39
CA GLU A 30 14.70 15.07 8.53
C GLU A 30 15.60 14.12 7.75
N LEU A 31 16.05 14.59 6.59
CA LEU A 31 17.19 14.05 5.86
C LEU A 31 18.37 14.99 6.05
N LYS A 32 19.35 14.56 6.84
CA LYS A 32 20.54 15.33 7.17
C LYS A 32 21.81 14.57 6.79
N ALA A 33 22.65 15.19 5.97
CA ALA A 33 23.99 14.67 5.65
C ALA A 33 25.06 15.51 6.36
N THR A 34 26.00 14.85 7.02
CA THR A 34 27.13 15.48 7.73
C THR A 34 28.47 14.99 7.20
N ASN A 35 29.50 15.82 7.28
CA ASN A 35 30.88 15.42 7.00
C ASN A 35 31.54 14.77 8.23
N SER A 36 32.78 14.29 8.08
CA SER A 36 33.55 13.69 9.19
C SER A 36 33.91 14.64 10.33
N LYS A 37 33.77 15.95 10.12
CA LYS A 37 33.97 17.00 11.13
C LYS A 37 32.67 17.39 11.85
N GLY A 38 31.53 16.83 11.43
CA GLY A 38 30.20 17.14 11.97
C GLY A 38 29.50 18.32 11.29
N ASP A 39 30.08 18.94 10.27
CA ASP A 39 29.43 20.03 9.54
C ASP A 39 28.28 19.47 8.69
N THR A 40 27.17 20.20 8.64
CA THR A 40 26.00 19.81 7.83
C THR A 40 26.24 20.18 6.36
N LEU A 41 26.17 19.18 5.49
CA LEU A 41 26.34 19.32 4.03
C LEU A 41 25.01 19.38 3.29
N PHE A 42 23.97 18.74 3.84
CA PHE A 42 22.62 18.73 3.30
C PHE A 42 21.62 18.65 4.44
N TYR A 43 20.53 19.39 4.31
CA TYR A 43 19.44 19.37 5.26
C TYR A 43 18.12 19.52 4.51
N LYS A 44 17.21 18.59 4.74
CA LYS A 44 15.82 18.67 4.28
C LYS A 44 14.91 18.27 5.42
N ASP A 45 14.04 19.20 5.79
CA ASP A 45 12.99 18.98 6.77
C ASP A 45 11.80 18.28 6.09
N GLU A 46 11.55 17.03 6.48
CA GLU A 46 10.48 16.19 5.94
C GLU A 46 9.24 16.25 6.83
N SER A 47 9.40 16.26 8.16
CA SER A 47 8.33 16.40 9.16
C SER A 47 7.11 15.52 8.88
N PHE A 48 7.31 14.23 8.56
CA PHE A 48 6.19 13.37 8.19
C PHE A 48 5.23 13.21 9.37
N ARG A 49 3.94 13.05 9.06
CA ARG A 49 2.91 12.72 10.06
C ARG A 49 2.60 11.24 10.00
N ASP A 50 2.15 10.71 11.13
CA ASP A 50 1.65 9.35 11.18
C ASP A 50 0.50 9.17 10.18
N ALA A 51 0.46 8.00 9.54
CA ALA A 51 -0.49 7.66 8.50
C ALA A 51 -1.09 6.29 8.77
N TYR A 52 -2.26 6.06 8.16
CA TYR A 52 -2.97 4.80 8.28
C TYR A 52 -3.37 4.26 6.92
N ARG A 53 -3.50 2.93 6.87
CA ARG A 53 -4.03 2.21 5.73
C ARG A 53 -5.21 1.36 6.19
N ILE A 54 -6.34 1.52 5.53
CA ILE A 54 -7.52 0.67 5.72
C ILE A 54 -7.70 -0.23 4.51
N ALA A 55 -8.01 -1.50 4.74
CA ALA A 55 -8.27 -2.46 3.69
C ALA A 55 -9.50 -3.31 4.01
N LEU A 56 -10.26 -3.63 2.97
CA LEU A 56 -11.40 -4.53 3.02
C LEU A 56 -11.37 -5.43 1.78
N GLY A 57 -11.50 -6.73 2.00
CA GLY A 57 -11.54 -7.71 0.94
C GLY A 57 -12.51 -8.84 1.22
N THR A 58 -12.84 -9.56 0.17
CA THR A 58 -13.67 -10.75 0.21
C THR A 58 -13.02 -11.87 -0.59
N THR A 59 -13.19 -13.09 -0.09
CA THR A 59 -12.74 -14.32 -0.70
C THR A 59 -13.95 -15.19 -0.97
N TYR A 60 -14.09 -15.63 -2.22
CA TYR A 60 -15.08 -16.59 -2.67
C TYR A 60 -14.40 -17.93 -2.99
N TYR A 61 -14.66 -18.93 -2.18
CA TYR A 61 -14.22 -20.32 -2.39
C TYR A 61 -15.25 -21.02 -3.29
N MET A 62 -15.05 -20.96 -4.60
CA MET A 62 -16.02 -21.46 -5.57
C MET A 62 -16.16 -22.99 -5.49
N ASP A 63 -15.04 -23.71 -5.59
CA ASP A 63 -14.98 -25.16 -5.52
C ASP A 63 -13.59 -25.60 -4.99
N ASP A 64 -13.28 -26.90 -5.09
CA ASP A 64 -12.00 -27.47 -4.64
C ASP A 64 -10.78 -26.93 -5.42
N ASN A 65 -11.00 -26.37 -6.61
CA ASN A 65 -9.96 -25.89 -7.50
C ASN A 65 -9.89 -24.37 -7.52
N TRP A 66 -11.02 -23.66 -7.52
CA TRP A 66 -11.09 -22.22 -7.76
C TRP A 66 -11.41 -21.42 -6.49
N THR A 67 -10.56 -20.43 -6.22
CA THR A 67 -10.84 -19.39 -5.23
C THR A 67 -10.65 -18.02 -5.86
N PHE A 68 -11.61 -17.11 -5.68
CA PHE A 68 -11.54 -15.74 -6.18
C PHE A 68 -11.43 -14.75 -5.02
N ARG A 69 -10.70 -13.65 -5.24
CA ARG A 69 -10.51 -12.59 -4.26
C ARG A 69 -10.71 -11.23 -4.92
N THR A 70 -11.30 -10.32 -4.17
CA THR A 70 -11.34 -8.90 -4.54
C THR A 70 -11.20 -8.06 -3.28
N GLY A 71 -10.65 -6.86 -3.43
CA GLY A 71 -10.45 -5.97 -2.29
C GLY A 71 -10.21 -4.54 -2.69
N ILE A 72 -10.48 -3.66 -1.74
CA ILE A 72 -10.20 -2.23 -1.81
C ILE A 72 -9.34 -1.83 -0.63
N ALA A 73 -8.50 -0.82 -0.84
CA ALA A 73 -7.77 -0.21 0.26
C ALA A 73 -7.61 1.29 0.03
N PHE A 74 -7.50 2.03 1.12
CA PHE A 74 -7.16 3.44 1.14
C PHE A 74 -5.93 3.63 2.03
N ASP A 75 -4.96 4.37 1.52
CA ASP A 75 -3.69 4.68 2.18
C ASP A 75 -3.54 6.20 2.27
N ASP A 76 -3.45 6.71 3.49
CA ASP A 76 -3.30 8.13 3.80
C ASP A 76 -1.84 8.56 3.59
N SER A 77 -1.59 9.68 2.92
CA SER A 77 -0.23 10.17 2.68
C SER A 77 0.40 10.67 4.00
N PRO A 78 1.57 10.13 4.41
CA PRO A 78 2.29 10.61 5.58
C PRO A 78 2.97 11.96 5.36
N VAL A 79 3.04 12.44 4.11
CA VAL A 79 3.69 13.71 3.76
C VAL A 79 2.71 14.87 3.95
N PRO A 80 3.00 15.85 4.83
CA PRO A 80 2.22 17.08 4.91
C PRO A 80 2.18 17.81 3.57
N ALA A 81 1.06 18.48 3.26
CA ALA A 81 0.86 19.10 1.95
C ALA A 81 1.90 20.18 1.61
N ASP A 82 2.45 20.87 2.62
CA ASP A 82 3.49 21.90 2.52
C ASP A 82 4.93 21.34 2.48
N LYS A 83 5.09 20.03 2.71
CA LYS A 83 6.38 19.31 2.68
C LYS A 83 6.51 18.34 1.50
N ARG A 84 5.50 18.29 0.63
CA ARG A 84 5.55 17.52 -0.61
C ARG A 84 6.71 18.00 -1.48
N SER A 85 7.38 17.04 -2.11
CA SER A 85 8.50 17.30 -3.01
C SER A 85 8.33 16.49 -4.28
N ILE A 86 8.83 17.00 -5.39
CA ILE A 86 8.82 16.24 -6.66
C ILE A 86 9.67 14.96 -6.57
N SER A 87 10.66 14.93 -5.68
CA SER A 87 11.50 13.75 -5.44
C SER A 87 10.75 12.59 -4.79
N ILE A 88 9.69 12.89 -4.03
CA ILE A 88 8.81 11.91 -3.39
C ILE A 88 7.37 12.40 -3.60
N PRO A 89 6.78 12.11 -4.77
CA PRO A 89 5.42 12.53 -5.09
C PRO A 89 4.43 11.64 -4.33
N ASP A 90 4.26 11.94 -3.04
CA ASP A 90 3.33 11.23 -2.17
C ASP A 90 1.96 11.94 -2.12
N GLN A 91 0.94 11.10 -2.11
CA GLN A 91 -0.47 11.45 -2.28
C GLN A 91 -1.29 10.25 -1.80
N ASP A 92 -2.52 10.51 -1.37
CA ASP A 92 -3.42 9.46 -0.91
C ASP A 92 -3.66 8.45 -2.03
N ARG A 93 -3.64 7.16 -1.70
CA ARG A 93 -3.72 6.07 -2.68
C ARG A 93 -4.97 5.26 -2.45
N PHE A 94 -5.78 5.13 -3.50
CA PHE A 94 -6.87 4.17 -3.55
C PHE A 94 -6.45 2.94 -4.34
N TRP A 95 -6.72 1.77 -3.79
CA TRP A 95 -6.40 0.48 -4.37
C TRP A 95 -7.68 -0.27 -4.72
N LEU A 96 -7.69 -0.86 -5.90
CA LEU A 96 -8.68 -1.84 -6.33
C LEU A 96 -7.94 -3.09 -6.79
N SER A 97 -8.25 -4.24 -6.18
CA SER A 97 -7.52 -5.50 -6.41
C SER A 97 -8.47 -6.63 -6.73
N ALA A 98 -8.04 -7.52 -7.61
CA ALA A 98 -8.70 -8.78 -7.91
C ALA A 98 -7.66 -9.89 -8.06
N GLY A 99 -8.04 -11.12 -7.75
CA GLY A 99 -7.16 -12.27 -7.90
C GLY A 99 -7.91 -13.59 -7.90
N ALA A 100 -7.20 -14.63 -8.32
CA ALA A 100 -7.69 -15.99 -8.34
C ALA A 100 -6.59 -16.95 -7.91
N THR A 101 -6.99 -18.03 -7.24
CA THR A 101 -6.18 -19.22 -7.01
C THR A 101 -6.76 -20.36 -7.82
N TYR A 102 -5.89 -21.13 -8.47
CA TYR A 102 -6.21 -22.44 -9.01
C TYR A 102 -5.40 -23.52 -8.28
N ALA A 103 -6.08 -24.39 -7.55
CA ALA A 103 -5.51 -25.57 -6.94
C ALA A 103 -5.55 -26.73 -7.95
N PHE A 104 -4.39 -27.29 -8.28
CA PHE A 104 -4.29 -28.49 -9.12
C PHE A 104 -4.75 -29.72 -8.33
N ASN A 105 -4.40 -29.75 -7.04
CA ASN A 105 -4.76 -30.75 -6.06
C ASN A 105 -4.57 -30.15 -4.65
N LYS A 106 -4.62 -30.98 -3.60
CA LYS A 106 -4.47 -30.54 -2.21
C LYS A 106 -3.09 -30.00 -1.88
N ASP A 107 -2.09 -30.32 -2.69
CA ASP A 107 -0.69 -30.08 -2.42
C ASP A 107 -0.13 -28.94 -3.27
N ALA A 108 -0.70 -28.66 -4.45
CA ALA A 108 -0.17 -27.70 -5.42
C ALA A 108 -1.23 -26.70 -5.90
N SER A 109 -0.87 -25.42 -5.93
CA SER A 109 -1.71 -24.34 -6.48
C SER A 109 -0.91 -23.19 -7.10
N VAL A 110 -1.59 -22.38 -7.91
CA VAL A 110 -1.08 -21.10 -8.43
C VAL A 110 -2.02 -19.98 -8.05
N ASP A 111 -1.45 -18.85 -7.64
CA ASP A 111 -2.15 -17.59 -7.45
C ASP A 111 -1.82 -16.60 -8.56
N ALA A 112 -2.84 -15.90 -9.05
CA ALA A 112 -2.70 -14.75 -9.92
C ALA A 112 -3.45 -13.56 -9.34
N GLY A 113 -2.80 -12.39 -9.31
CA GLY A 113 -3.37 -11.16 -8.76
C GLY A 113 -3.08 -9.95 -9.63
N VAL A 114 -4.03 -9.02 -9.64
CA VAL A 114 -3.90 -7.71 -10.27
C VAL A 114 -4.41 -6.64 -9.31
N SER A 115 -3.70 -5.52 -9.24
CA SER A 115 -4.13 -4.35 -8.50
C SER A 115 -3.94 -3.10 -9.34
N TYR A 116 -4.96 -2.24 -9.31
CA TYR A 116 -4.89 -0.87 -9.80
C TYR A 116 -4.78 0.06 -8.60
N MET A 117 -3.79 0.94 -8.63
CA MET A 117 -3.59 1.98 -7.64
C MET A 117 -3.74 3.34 -8.31
N HIS A 118 -4.62 4.17 -7.76
CA HIS A 118 -4.78 5.55 -8.18
C HIS A 118 -4.37 6.48 -7.04
N GLY A 119 -3.39 7.32 -7.30
CA GLY A 119 -2.97 8.39 -6.41
C GLY A 119 -3.76 9.66 -6.70
N GLN A 120 -4.27 10.32 -5.67
CA GLN A 120 -4.98 11.57 -5.82
C GLN A 120 -4.08 12.64 -6.46
N LYS A 121 -4.66 13.45 -7.35
CA LYS A 121 -3.98 14.62 -7.91
C LYS A 121 -3.71 15.64 -6.80
N VAL A 122 -2.46 16.05 -6.66
CA VAL A 122 -2.02 17.03 -5.66
C VAL A 122 -1.30 18.19 -6.34
N SER A 123 -1.49 19.40 -5.81
CA SER A 123 -0.70 20.57 -6.19
C SER A 123 0.07 21.06 -4.98
N PHE A 124 1.35 21.38 -5.17
CA PHE A 124 2.22 21.83 -4.10
C PHE A 124 3.30 22.78 -4.63
N LYS A 125 3.92 23.51 -3.71
CA LYS A 125 5.01 24.43 -4.00
C LYS A 125 6.31 23.89 -3.42
N GLU A 126 7.36 23.94 -4.21
CA GLU A 126 8.71 23.56 -3.78
C GLU A 126 9.68 24.68 -4.21
N GLY A 127 10.13 25.47 -3.23
CA GLY A 127 10.89 26.69 -3.50
C GLY A 127 10.04 27.73 -4.28
N PRO A 128 10.57 28.34 -5.35
CA PRO A 128 9.84 29.33 -6.15
C PRO A 128 8.88 28.71 -7.18
N TYR A 129 8.76 27.38 -7.24
CA TYR A 129 8.03 26.66 -8.28
C TYR A 129 6.73 26.04 -7.76
N GLU A 130 5.75 25.93 -8.65
CA GLU A 130 4.46 25.28 -8.40
C GLU A 130 4.31 24.07 -9.31
N PHE A 131 3.92 22.94 -8.72
CA PHE A 131 3.82 21.66 -9.41
C PHE A 131 2.44 21.04 -9.19
N SER A 132 2.03 20.21 -10.14
CA SER A 132 0.89 19.29 -10.00
C SER A 132 1.36 17.88 -10.30
N SER A 133 1.10 16.95 -9.38
CA SER A 133 1.45 15.54 -9.48
C SER A 133 0.18 14.69 -9.50
N GLU A 134 0.16 13.69 -10.37
CA GLU A 134 -0.85 12.65 -10.44
C GLU A 134 -0.13 11.32 -10.72
N GLY A 135 -0.53 10.26 -10.04
CA GLY A 135 0.09 8.95 -10.18
C GLY A 135 -0.93 7.84 -10.34
N LYS A 136 -0.61 6.86 -11.19
CA LYS A 136 -1.34 5.60 -11.28
C LYS A 136 -0.36 4.46 -11.48
N ALA A 137 -0.67 3.30 -10.90
CA ALA A 137 0.14 2.11 -11.02
C ALA A 137 -0.73 0.88 -11.25
N TRP A 138 -0.18 -0.06 -12.03
CA TRP A 138 -0.71 -1.41 -12.20
C TRP A 138 0.29 -2.39 -11.61
N LEU A 139 -0.20 -3.30 -10.79
CA LEU A 139 0.58 -4.36 -10.18
C LEU A 139 0.03 -5.70 -10.65
N TYR A 140 0.93 -6.61 -11.03
CA TYR A 140 0.62 -7.96 -11.43
C TYR A 140 1.49 -8.92 -10.62
N GLY A 141 0.90 -9.97 -10.08
CA GLY A 141 1.59 -10.96 -9.27
C GLY A 141 1.20 -12.38 -9.66
N LEU A 142 2.19 -13.26 -9.66
CA LEU A 142 2.03 -14.70 -9.82
C LEU A 142 2.76 -15.41 -8.68
N ASN A 143 2.15 -16.43 -8.10
CA ASN A 143 2.77 -17.25 -7.05
C ASN A 143 2.45 -18.74 -7.28
N PHE A 144 3.37 -19.61 -6.87
CA PHE A 144 3.17 -21.07 -6.88
C PHE A 144 3.38 -21.59 -5.46
N ASN A 145 2.43 -22.39 -4.98
CA ASN A 145 2.45 -22.97 -3.64
C ASN A 145 2.54 -24.50 -3.73
N TYR A 146 3.36 -25.10 -2.86
CA TYR A 146 3.46 -26.56 -2.72
C TYR A 146 3.55 -26.99 -1.24
N ALA A 147 2.80 -28.02 -0.84
CA ALA A 147 2.85 -28.65 0.48
C ALA A 147 3.45 -30.06 0.38
N PHE A 148 4.32 -30.43 1.34
CA PHE A 148 5.00 -31.72 1.43
C PHE A 148 4.32 -32.68 2.40
#